data_AF-A0A3B6D3M8-F1
#
_entry.id   AF-A0A3B6D3M8-F1
#
_cell.length_a   1.000
_cell.length_b   1.000
_cell.length_c   1.000
_cell.angle_alpha   90.00
_cell.angle_beta   90.00
_cell.angle_gamma   90.00
#
_symmetry.space_group_name_H-M   'P 1'
#
loop_
_entity.id
_entity.type
_entity.pdbx_description
1 polymer ?
#
loop_
_entity_poly.entity_id
_entity_poly.type
_entity_poly.pdbx_seq_one_letter_code
_entity_poly.pdbx_strand_id
1 'polypeptide(L)'
;MQPRNNRDVANCVECYASEHKVTEEVAFAAIDSMIEDEWKITNQARFKHGRELLPAVQQVINFTLSGPVYYGDRKDAFTFSSHLEDIIKSLFVNPIPI
;
A
#
# COMPACT_ATOMS: atom_id res chain seq x y z
N MET A 1 -7.04 -14.17 6.11
CA MET A 1 -7.88 -13.26 5.32
C MET A 1 -9.27 -13.23 5.90
N GLN A 2 -9.97 -12.10 5.83
CA GLN A 2 -11.42 -12.10 6.00
C GLN A 2 -12.07 -12.91 4.87
N PRO A 3 -13.12 -13.69 5.14
CA PRO A 3 -13.86 -14.38 4.09
C PRO A 3 -14.55 -13.37 3.15
N ARG A 4 -14.39 -13.58 1.84
CA ARG A 4 -14.91 -12.67 0.80
C ARG A 4 -16.44 -12.76 0.70
N ASN A 5 -17.08 -11.64 0.33
CA ASN A 5 -18.49 -11.62 -0.01
C ASN A 5 -18.67 -12.08 -1.47
N ASN A 6 -19.64 -12.96 -1.73
CA ASN A 6 -19.94 -13.49 -3.07
C ASN A 6 -20.45 -12.43 -4.07
N ARG A 7 -20.61 -11.17 -3.66
CA ARG A 7 -20.96 -10.03 -4.53
C ARG A 7 -19.75 -9.19 -4.96
N ASP A 8 -18.57 -9.47 -4.43
CA ASP A 8 -17.38 -8.69 -4.73
C ASP A 8 -16.86 -9.02 -6.13
N VAL A 9 -16.55 -7.99 -6.92
CA VAL A 9 -15.89 -8.14 -8.24
C VAL A 9 -14.50 -8.72 -8.04
N ALA A 10 -13.97 -9.45 -9.03
CA ALA A 10 -12.65 -10.04 -8.97
C ALA A 10 -11.55 -9.00 -8.67
N ASN A 11 -10.63 -9.35 -7.77
CA ASN A 11 -9.50 -8.47 -7.41
C ASN A 11 -8.24 -8.82 -8.21
N CYS A 12 -7.17 -8.03 -8.07
CA CYS A 12 -5.93 -8.25 -8.83
C CYS A 12 -5.33 -9.65 -8.61
N VAL A 13 -5.42 -10.21 -7.40
CA VAL A 13 -4.89 -11.55 -7.07
C VAL A 13 -5.64 -12.62 -7.85
N GLU A 14 -6.98 -12.56 -7.86
CA GLU A 14 -7.80 -13.51 -8.61
C GLU A 14 -7.64 -13.36 -10.12
N CYS A 15 -7.58 -12.12 -10.62
CA CYS A 15 -7.32 -11.87 -12.02
C CYS A 15 -5.98 -12.49 -12.43
N TYR A 16 -4.92 -12.25 -11.65
CA TYR A 16 -3.60 -12.82 -11.90
C TYR A 16 -3.61 -14.36 -11.83
N ALA A 17 -4.21 -14.92 -10.77
CA ALA A 17 -4.31 -16.37 -10.58
C ALA A 17 -5.05 -17.04 -11.75
N SER A 18 -6.16 -16.45 -12.20
CA SER A 18 -6.97 -16.93 -13.31
C SER A 18 -6.23 -16.83 -14.65
N GLU A 19 -5.63 -15.67 -14.94
CA GLU A 19 -4.90 -15.40 -16.18
C GLU A 19 -3.67 -16.31 -16.34
N HIS A 20 -2.91 -16.50 -15.25
CA HIS A 20 -1.68 -17.29 -15.25
C HIS A 20 -1.89 -18.76 -14.86
N LYS A 21 -3.11 -19.15 -14.46
CA LYS A 21 -3.46 -20.49 -13.96
C LYS A 21 -2.57 -20.95 -12.80
N VAL A 22 -2.37 -20.06 -11.84
CA VAL A 22 -1.53 -20.28 -10.64
C VAL A 22 -2.37 -20.25 -9.37
N THR A 23 -1.77 -20.66 -8.24
CA THR A 23 -2.44 -20.55 -6.93
C THR A 23 -2.48 -19.11 -6.45
N GLU A 24 -3.36 -18.82 -5.48
CA GLU A 24 -3.46 -17.49 -4.87
C GLU A 24 -2.14 -17.06 -4.23
N GLU A 25 -1.40 -17.99 -3.60
CA GLU A 25 -0.10 -17.72 -2.99
C GLU A 25 0.94 -17.28 -4.02
N VAL A 26 0.95 -17.91 -5.20
CA VAL A 26 1.85 -17.52 -6.30
C VAL A 26 1.45 -16.15 -6.86
N ALA A 27 0.14 -15.89 -6.97
CA ALA A 27 -0.36 -14.58 -7.39
C ALA A 27 0.02 -13.47 -6.39
N PHE A 28 -0.07 -13.73 -5.09
CA PHE A 28 0.41 -12.79 -4.07
C PHE A 28 1.89 -12.49 -4.22
N ALA A 29 2.74 -13.52 -4.32
CA ALA A 29 4.17 -13.32 -4.46
C ALA A 29 4.53 -12.52 -5.72
N ALA A 30 3.80 -12.74 -6.83
CA ALA A 30 3.97 -11.97 -8.04
C ALA A 30 3.57 -10.49 -7.87
N ILE A 31 2.42 -10.24 -7.25
CA ILE A 31 1.93 -8.87 -6.99
C ILE A 31 2.85 -8.14 -6.02
N ASP A 32 3.33 -8.80 -4.97
CA ASP A 32 4.30 -8.24 -4.02
C ASP A 32 5.59 -7.86 -4.75
N SER A 33 6.10 -8.71 -5.65
CA SER A 33 7.26 -8.40 -6.49
C SER A 33 7.02 -7.20 -7.40
N MET A 34 5.82 -7.07 -7.99
CA MET A 34 5.46 -5.91 -8.81
C MET A 34 5.45 -4.62 -7.98
N ILE A 35 4.88 -4.67 -6.78
CA ILE A 35 4.86 -3.53 -5.84
C ILE A 35 6.30 -3.10 -5.49
N GLU A 36 7.20 -4.06 -5.22
CA GLU A 36 8.61 -3.77 -4.95
C GLU A 36 9.32 -3.08 -6.12
N ASP A 37 9.04 -3.50 -7.35
CA ASP A 37 9.61 -2.86 -8.54
C ASP A 37 9.05 -1.44 -8.75
N GLU A 38 7.76 -1.23 -8.50
CA GLU A 38 7.15 0.10 -8.55
C GLU A 38 7.70 1.05 -7.46
N TRP A 39 8.06 0.53 -6.29
CA TRP A 39 8.80 1.31 -5.28
C TRP A 39 10.15 1.79 -5.79
N LYS A 40 10.90 0.95 -6.52
CA LYS A 40 12.19 1.33 -7.12
C LYS A 40 12.00 2.42 -8.17
N ILE A 41 10.97 2.32 -9.02
CA ILE A 41 10.63 3.33 -10.03
C ILE A 41 10.26 4.66 -9.36
N THR A 42 9.42 4.61 -8.33
CA THR A 42 9.00 5.77 -7.54
C THR A 42 10.20 6.49 -6.92
N ASN A 43 11.16 5.75 -6.37
CA ASN A 43 12.39 6.31 -5.82
C ASN A 43 13.25 6.99 -6.90
N GLN A 44 13.35 6.40 -8.08
CA GLN A 44 14.10 7.01 -9.20
C GLN A 44 13.44 8.30 -9.71
N ALA A 45 12.11 8.41 -9.69
CA ALA A 45 11.38 9.58 -10.19
C ALA A 45 11.78 10.88 -9.46
N ARG A 46 12.15 10.80 -8.17
CA ARG A 46 12.64 11.94 -7.37
C ARG A 46 13.88 12.60 -7.98
N PHE A 47 14.67 11.84 -8.73
CA PHE A 47 15.93 12.31 -9.31
C PHE A 47 15.82 12.68 -10.80
N LYS A 48 14.74 12.26 -11.49
CA LYS A 48 14.60 12.40 -12.96
C LYS A 48 14.05 13.74 -13.41
N HIS A 49 13.21 14.41 -12.61
CA HIS A 49 12.40 15.54 -13.07
C HIS A 49 12.94 16.94 -12.69
N GLY A 50 14.15 17.02 -12.14
CA GLY A 50 14.74 18.28 -11.68
C GLY A 50 14.11 18.81 -10.38
N ARG A 51 14.79 19.78 -9.73
CA ARG A 51 14.35 20.29 -8.40
C ARG A 51 13.01 21.03 -8.44
N GLU A 52 12.65 21.59 -9.58
CA GLU A 52 11.41 22.37 -9.75
C GLU A 52 10.15 21.50 -9.65
N LEU A 53 10.21 20.27 -10.17
CA LEU A 53 9.09 19.32 -10.12
C LEU A 53 9.10 18.47 -8.85
N LEU A 54 10.17 18.52 -8.04
CA LEU A 54 10.32 17.72 -6.83
C LEU A 54 9.16 17.89 -5.84
N PRO A 55 8.59 19.09 -5.58
CA PRO A 55 7.44 19.21 -4.67
C PRO A 55 6.22 18.40 -5.14
N ALA A 56 5.90 18.45 -6.43
CA ALA A 56 4.78 17.69 -6.99
C ALA A 56 5.06 16.18 -6.95
N VAL A 57 6.27 15.76 -7.31
CA VAL A 57 6.70 14.35 -7.22
C VAL A 57 6.63 13.86 -5.77
N GLN A 58 7.09 14.67 -4.81
CA GLN A 58 7.09 14.31 -3.39
C GLN A 58 5.67 14.15 -2.84
N GLN A 59 4.71 14.96 -3.30
CA GLN A 59 3.31 14.81 -2.90
C GLN A 59 2.73 13.45 -3.30
N VAL A 60 3.01 13.00 -4.54
CA VAL A 60 2.57 11.68 -5.02
C VAL A 60 3.25 10.57 -4.20
N ILE A 61 4.55 10.70 -3.91
CA ILE A 61 5.28 9.73 -3.09
C ILE A 61 4.72 9.64 -1.68
N ASN A 62 4.44 10.77 -1.05
CA ASN A 62 3.85 10.80 0.29
C ASN A 62 2.48 10.11 0.30
N PHE A 63 1.69 10.25 -0.77
CA PHE A 63 0.44 9.50 -0.92
C PHE A 63 0.70 7.99 -1.02
N THR A 64 1.63 7.54 -1.86
CA THR A 64 1.98 6.11 -1.96
C THR A 64 2.47 5.52 -0.64
N LEU A 65 3.21 6.30 0.17
CA LEU A 65 3.68 5.88 1.51
C LEU A 65 2.56 5.65 2.52
N SER A 66 1.35 6.14 2.27
CA SER A 66 0.19 5.81 3.10
C SER A 66 -0.29 4.37 2.91
N GLY A 67 0.01 3.74 1.77
CA GLY A 67 -0.43 2.38 1.45
C GLY A 67 -0.03 1.35 2.53
N PRO A 68 1.27 1.21 2.88
CA PRO A 68 1.70 0.32 3.95
C PRO A 68 1.13 0.66 5.34
N VAL A 69 0.82 1.93 5.61
CA VAL A 69 0.20 2.34 6.89
C VAL A 69 -1.22 1.78 6.99
N TYR A 70 -1.99 1.81 5.90
CA TYR A 70 -3.37 1.35 5.91
C TYR A 70 -3.53 -0.15 5.64
N TYR A 71 -2.70 -0.70 4.75
CA TYR A 71 -2.87 -2.03 4.20
C TYR A 71 -1.70 -2.99 4.48
N GLY A 72 -0.71 -2.54 5.27
CA GLY A 72 0.37 -3.38 5.76
C GLY A 72 -0.14 -4.58 6.57
N ASP A 73 0.67 -5.63 6.62
CA ASP A 73 0.35 -6.88 7.31
C ASP A 73 -0.98 -7.54 6.89
N ARG A 74 -1.45 -7.24 5.66
CA ARG A 74 -2.74 -7.73 5.13
C ARG A 74 -3.94 -7.30 5.98
N LYS A 75 -3.88 -6.11 6.57
CA LYS A 75 -4.97 -5.48 7.33
C LYS A 75 -5.73 -4.49 6.44
N ASP A 76 -6.99 -4.22 6.76
CA ASP A 76 -7.73 -3.09 6.18
C ASP A 76 -7.95 -2.05 7.28
N ALA A 77 -6.90 -1.29 7.56
CA ALA A 77 -6.92 -0.29 8.62
C ALA A 77 -7.67 1.00 8.20
N PHE A 78 -7.93 1.15 6.90
CA PHE A 78 -8.72 2.26 6.37
C PHE A 78 -10.20 2.08 6.73
N THR A 79 -10.77 0.90 6.47
CA THR A 79 -12.16 0.60 6.85
C THR A 79 -12.28 0.31 8.35
N PHE A 80 -11.33 -0.42 8.92
CA PHE A 80 -11.32 -0.82 10.33
C PHE A 80 -10.29 -0.02 11.13
N SER A 81 -10.70 1.17 11.57
CA SER A 81 -9.82 2.16 12.23
C SER A 81 -9.19 1.70 13.54
N SER A 82 -9.66 0.59 14.13
CA SER A 82 -9.05 -0.01 15.33
C SER A 82 -7.58 -0.38 15.10
N HIS A 83 -7.19 -0.68 13.86
CA HIS A 83 -5.81 -0.94 13.49
C HIS A 83 -4.91 0.32 13.50
N LEU A 84 -5.48 1.52 13.55
CA LEU A 84 -4.74 2.79 13.54
C LEU A 84 -4.73 3.50 14.90
N GLU A 85 -5.39 2.93 15.91
CA GLU A 85 -5.63 3.63 17.19
C GLU A 85 -4.33 4.12 17.84
N ASP A 86 -3.31 3.26 17.92
CA ASP A 86 -2.01 3.60 18.51
C ASP A 86 -1.26 4.66 17.69
N ILE A 87 -1.34 4.58 16.35
CA ILE A 87 -0.73 5.55 15.43
C ILE A 87 -1.39 6.92 15.62
N ILE A 88 -2.72 6.97 15.64
CA ILE A 88 -3.49 8.21 15.84
C ILE A 88 -3.17 8.82 17.20
N LYS A 89 -3.18 7.99 18.26
CA LYS A 89 -2.83 8.44 19.60
C LYS A 89 -1.41 9.02 19.66
N SER A 90 -0.44 8.34 19.07
CA SER A 90 0.96 8.79 19.06
C SER A 90 1.18 10.08 18.26
N LEU A 91 0.45 10.29 17.17
CA LEU A 91 0.65 11.45 16.29
C LEU A 91 -0.17 12.67 16.70
N PHE A 92 -1.36 12.47 17.29
CA PHE A 92 -2.35 13.54 17.46
C PHE A 92 -2.89 13.70 18.89
N VAL A 93 -2.61 12.78 19.81
CA VAL A 93 -3.18 12.82 21.18
C VAL A 93 -2.08 12.94 22.24
N ASN A 94 -1.06 12.08 22.16
CA ASN A 94 -0.03 11.97 23.17
C ASN A 94 1.18 12.82 22.75
N PRO A 95 1.55 13.86 23.51
CA PRO A 95 2.74 14.65 23.23
C PRO A 95 4.00 13.81 23.48
N ILE A 96 5.07 14.11 22.73
CA ILE A 96 6.40 13.56 23.00
C ILE A 96 6.90 14.18 24.32
N PRO A 97 7.28 13.37 25.32
CA PRO A 97 7.85 13.89 26.57
C PRO A 97 9.11 14.72 26.29
N ILE A 98 9.24 15.84 26.98
CA ILE A 98 10.41 16.74 26.92
C ILE A 98 11.42 16.31 27.99
#